data_AF-C9MV81-F1
#
_entry.id   AF-C9MV81-F1
#
_cell.length_a   1.000
_cell.length_b   1.000
_cell.length_c   1.000
_cell.angle_alpha   90.00
_cell.angle_beta   90.00
_cell.angle_gamma   90.00
#
_symmetry.space_group_name_H-M   'P 1'
#
loop_
_entity.id
_entity.type
_entity.pdbx_description
1 polymer ?
#
loop_
_entity_poly.entity_id
_entity_poly.type
_entity_poly.pdbx_seq_one_letter_code
_entity_poly.pdbx_strand_id
1 'polypeptide(L)'
;MLADEIDRFPSNVKDEGDTLNLAIERTKTWTLNRKIVLTSTPTIKGESRIEREYENSTQEEYYIPCPKCGTMQKLEWRNIIFENVGHKCSDCLEVSNEYEWKKI
;
A
#
# COMPACT_ATOMS: atom_id res chain seq x y z
N MET A 1 -11.27 6.53 10.30
CA MET A 1 -11.42 5.05 10.37
C MET A 1 -10.20 4.44 9.69
N LEU A 2 -9.58 3.45 10.34
CA LEU A 2 -8.51 2.63 9.77
C LEU A 2 -9.03 1.19 9.71
N ALA A 3 -8.97 0.57 8.54
CA ALA A 3 -9.29 -0.84 8.36
C ALA A 3 -8.07 -1.53 7.75
N ASP A 4 -7.43 -2.37 8.56
CA ASP A 4 -6.22 -3.09 8.18
C ASP A 4 -6.55 -4.55 7.83
N GLU A 5 -5.79 -5.11 6.89
CA GLU A 5 -6.00 -6.43 6.29
C GLU A 5 -7.44 -6.67 5.78
N ILE A 6 -8.02 -5.70 5.07
CA ILE A 6 -9.43 -5.76 4.65
C ILE A 6 -9.81 -7.00 3.83
N ASP A 7 -8.87 -7.62 3.12
CA ASP A 7 -9.11 -8.86 2.36
C ASP A 7 -9.49 -10.04 3.28
N ARG A 8 -9.10 -9.99 4.55
CA ARG A 8 -9.43 -11.03 5.54
C ARG A 8 -10.77 -10.79 6.22
N PHE A 9 -11.45 -9.69 5.93
CA PHE A 9 -12.72 -9.38 6.58
C PHE A 9 -13.82 -10.32 6.08
N PRO A 10 -14.67 -10.84 6.98
CA PRO A 10 -15.78 -11.68 6.56
C PRO A 10 -16.75 -10.85 5.71
N SER A 11 -17.17 -11.44 4.60
CA SER A 11 -18.15 -10.87 3.65
C SER A 11 -19.56 -10.78 4.21
N ASN A 12 -19.84 -11.47 5.31
CA ASN A 12 -21.09 -11.38 6.03
C ASN A 12 -20.85 -11.60 7.53
N VAL A 13 -21.31 -10.68 8.37
CA VAL A 13 -21.34 -10.83 9.82
C VAL A 13 -22.76 -11.17 10.25
N LYS A 14 -23.02 -12.43 10.61
CA LYS A 14 -24.29 -12.88 11.21
C LYS A 14 -25.55 -12.41 10.45
N ASP A 15 -25.50 -12.39 9.12
CA ASP A 15 -26.58 -11.93 8.22
C ASP A 15 -26.89 -10.42 8.27
N GLU A 16 -26.03 -9.62 8.92
CA GLU A 16 -26.13 -8.16 8.93
C GLU A 16 -25.42 -7.51 7.72
N GLY A 17 -24.68 -8.30 6.93
CA GLY A 17 -23.97 -7.85 5.74
C GLY A 17 -22.46 -7.69 5.93
N ASP A 18 -21.83 -7.03 4.97
CA ASP A 18 -20.37 -6.96 4.89
C ASP A 18 -19.74 -6.09 5.98
N THR A 19 -18.71 -6.63 6.65
CA THR A 19 -18.04 -5.96 7.77
C THR A 19 -17.49 -4.59 7.40
N LEU A 20 -16.85 -4.48 6.23
CA LEU A 20 -16.22 -3.25 5.78
C LEU A 20 -17.28 -2.20 5.47
N ASN A 21 -18.35 -2.58 4.77
CA ASN A 21 -19.47 -1.70 4.48
C ASN A 21 -20.11 -1.18 5.77
N LEU A 22 -20.41 -2.06 6.73
CA LEU A 22 -20.97 -1.66 8.02
C LEU A 22 -20.07 -0.68 8.78
N ALA A 23 -18.75 -0.86 8.73
CA ALA A 23 -17.81 0.07 9.33
C ALA A 23 -17.81 1.44 8.62
N ILE A 24 -17.85 1.45 7.28
CA ILE A 24 -17.95 2.69 6.48
C ILE A 24 -19.25 3.43 6.78
N GLU A 25 -20.39 2.73 6.87
CA GLU A 25 -21.70 3.31 7.19
C GLU A 25 -21.68 4.08 8.50
N ARG A 26 -21.01 3.56 9.54
CA ARG A 26 -20.86 4.22 10.84
C ARG A 26 -20.13 5.57 10.76
N THR A 27 -19.38 5.82 9.70
CA THR A 27 -18.68 7.10 9.50
C THR A 27 -19.52 8.16 8.80
N LYS A 28 -20.71 7.82 8.27
CA LYS A 28 -21.53 8.74 7.44
C LYS A 28 -22.01 9.98 8.18
N THR A 29 -22.18 9.91 9.50
CA THR A 29 -22.58 11.08 10.31
C THR A 29 -21.55 12.22 10.23
N TRP A 30 -20.28 11.93 9.94
CA TRP A 30 -19.23 12.93 9.73
C TRP A 30 -19.06 13.26 8.25
N THR A 31 -20.07 13.88 7.66
CA THR A 31 -20.18 14.14 6.21
C THR A 31 -19.02 14.97 5.64
N LEU A 32 -18.50 15.94 6.41
CA LEU A 32 -17.47 16.89 5.94
C LEU A 32 -16.05 16.54 6.42
N ASN A 33 -15.92 15.76 7.50
CA ASN A 33 -14.65 15.58 8.22
C ASN A 33 -14.40 14.11 8.57
N ARG A 34 -14.41 13.23 7.58
CA ARG A 34 -14.02 11.83 7.76
C ARG A 34 -12.86 11.46 6.83
N LYS A 35 -11.92 10.69 7.39
CA LYS A 35 -10.87 10.01 6.63
C LYS A 35 -11.05 8.50 6.81
N ILE A 36 -11.06 7.78 5.70
CA ILE A 36 -11.12 6.31 5.66
C ILE A 36 -9.81 5.84 5.05
N VAL A 37 -9.08 5.01 5.79
CA VAL A 37 -7.82 4.41 5.36
C VAL A 37 -8.04 2.91 5.31
N LEU A 38 -7.84 2.32 4.14
CA LEU A 38 -7.97 0.89 3.88
C LEU A 38 -6.59 0.35 3.53
N THR A 39 -6.14 -0.68 4.23
CA THR A 39 -4.85 -1.33 4.00
C THR A 39 -5.04 -2.84 3.91
N SER A 40 -4.35 -3.48 2.98
CA SER A 40 -4.24 -4.94 2.89
C SER A 40 -3.14 -5.31 1.88
N THR A 41 -2.67 -6.54 1.94
CA THR A 41 -1.93 -7.16 0.83
C THR A 41 -2.94 -7.79 -0.13
N PRO A 42 -2.86 -7.54 -1.45
CA PRO A 42 -3.73 -8.21 -2.41
C PRO A 42 -3.53 -9.72 -2.34
N THR A 43 -4.63 -10.48 -2.21
CA THR A 43 -4.59 -11.93 -2.01
C THR A 43 -4.93 -12.70 -3.29
N ILE A 44 -6.21 -12.71 -3.68
CA ILE A 44 -6.72 -13.41 -4.85
C ILE A 44 -7.14 -12.39 -5.90
N LYS A 45 -6.59 -12.50 -7.11
CA LYS A 45 -6.91 -11.58 -8.21
C LYS A 45 -8.39 -11.66 -8.58
N GLY A 46 -9.05 -10.52 -8.67
CA GLY A 46 -10.48 -10.40 -8.97
C GLY A 46 -11.41 -10.60 -7.76
N GLU A 47 -10.90 -11.11 -6.64
CA GLU A 47 -11.66 -11.24 -5.38
C GLU A 47 -11.13 -10.32 -4.27
N SER A 48 -9.88 -9.86 -4.40
CA SER A 48 -9.24 -8.95 -3.44
C SER A 48 -9.99 -7.63 -3.37
N ARG A 49 -10.40 -7.27 -2.15
CA ARG A 49 -11.11 -6.03 -1.90
C ARG A 49 -10.15 -4.85 -2.07
N ILE A 50 -8.93 -4.99 -1.55
CA ILE A 50 -7.93 -3.92 -1.70
C ILE A 50 -7.55 -3.71 -3.16
N GLU A 51 -7.50 -4.77 -3.97
CA GLU A 51 -7.28 -4.65 -5.42
C GLU A 51 -8.39 -3.83 -6.08
N ARG A 52 -9.65 -4.14 -5.79
CA ARG A 52 -10.79 -3.37 -6.30
C ARG A 52 -10.76 -1.90 -5.86
N GLU A 53 -10.43 -1.63 -4.60
CA GLU A 53 -10.32 -0.23 -4.12
C GLU A 53 -9.13 0.49 -4.77
N TYR A 54 -8.01 -0.21 -5.01
CA TYR A 54 -6.85 0.33 -5.72
C TYR A 54 -7.19 0.64 -7.19
N GLU A 55 -7.85 -0.27 -7.90
CA GLU A 55 -8.28 -0.07 -9.29
C GLU A 55 -9.20 1.15 -9.46
N ASN A 56 -10.06 1.42 -8.48
CA ASN A 56 -10.96 2.58 -8.46
C ASN A 56 -10.29 3.89 -7.99
N SER A 57 -9.01 3.86 -7.61
CA SER A 57 -8.25 5.02 -7.12
C SER A 57 -7.41 5.68 -8.22
N THR A 58 -6.59 6.68 -7.86
CA THR A 58 -5.57 7.24 -8.76
C THR A 58 -4.39 6.30 -9.03
N GLN A 59 -4.36 5.14 -8.36
CA GLN A 59 -3.34 4.10 -8.49
C GLN A 59 -1.92 4.63 -8.24
N GLU A 60 -1.80 5.65 -7.40
CA GLU A 60 -0.52 6.25 -7.06
C GLU A 60 0.41 5.22 -6.41
N GLU A 61 1.68 5.30 -6.78
CA GLU A 61 2.74 4.46 -6.23
C GLU A 61 3.69 5.32 -5.40
N TYR A 62 4.29 4.72 -4.39
CA TYR A 62 5.23 5.42 -3.52
C TYR A 62 6.62 5.46 -4.15
N TYR A 63 7.06 6.65 -4.55
CA TYR A 63 8.39 6.90 -5.08
C TYR A 63 9.30 7.48 -3.99
N ILE A 64 10.54 6.99 -3.95
CA ILE A 64 11.57 7.47 -3.03
C ILE A 64 12.80 7.98 -3.81
N PRO A 65 13.47 9.03 -3.33
CA PRO A 65 14.67 9.56 -3.97
C PRO A 65 15.86 8.61 -3.78
N CYS A 66 16.64 8.39 -4.82
CA CYS A 66 17.91 7.68 -4.71
C CYS A 66 18.90 8.46 -3.81
N PRO A 67 19.57 7.81 -2.82
CA PRO A 67 20.58 8.46 -1.98
C PRO A 67 21.79 9.04 -2.72
N LYS A 68 21.99 8.63 -3.99
CA LYS A 68 23.17 8.96 -4.80
C LYS A 68 22.86 10.03 -5.84
N CYS A 69 21.83 9.79 -6.65
CA CYS A 69 21.50 10.66 -7.78
C CYS A 69 20.22 11.49 -7.58
N GLY A 70 19.44 11.24 -6.52
CA GLY A 70 18.19 11.94 -6.25
C GLY A 70 17.01 11.57 -7.16
N THR A 71 17.17 10.68 -8.14
CA THR A 71 16.04 10.22 -8.96
C THR A 71 14.98 9.55 -8.07
N MET A 72 13.74 9.97 -8.25
CA MET A 72 12.55 9.31 -7.69
C MET A 72 12.31 7.97 -8.36
N GLN A 73 12.34 6.88 -7.59
CA GLN A 73 12.09 5.53 -8.07
C GLN A 73 11.28 4.71 -7.06
N LYS A 74 10.75 3.57 -7.53
CA LYS A 74 10.09 2.59 -6.66
C LYS A 74 11.08 1.55 -6.17
N LEU A 75 10.85 1.04 -4.97
CA LEU A 75 11.55 -0.14 -4.47
C LEU A 75 10.94 -1.40 -5.10
N GLU A 76 11.60 -1.91 -6.14
CA GLU A 76 11.20 -3.16 -6.79
C GLU A 76 12.06 -4.34 -6.33
N TRP A 77 11.43 -5.50 -6.13
CA TRP A 77 12.09 -6.75 -5.73
C TRP A 77 13.23 -7.16 -6.67
N ARG A 78 13.08 -6.94 -7.97
CA ARG A 78 14.09 -7.25 -9.00
C ARG A 78 15.40 -6.46 -8.84
N ASN A 79 15.39 -5.38 -8.07
CA ASN A 79 16.54 -4.50 -7.84
C ASN A 79 17.23 -4.77 -6.49
N ILE A 80 16.74 -5.73 -5.72
CA ILE A 80 17.40 -6.16 -4.47
C ILE A 80 18.63 -6.99 -4.84
N ILE A 81 19.78 -6.58 -4.28
CA ILE A 81 21.05 -7.29 -4.37
C ILE A 81 21.26 -7.99 -3.02
N PHE A 82 21.16 -9.31 -3.02
CA PHE A 82 21.13 -10.11 -1.80
C PHE A 82 22.52 -10.24 -1.14
N GLU A 83 23.59 -10.16 -1.93
CA GLU A 83 24.97 -10.32 -1.47
C GLU A 83 25.38 -9.21 -0.49
N ASN A 84 24.94 -7.98 -0.74
CA ASN A 84 25.27 -6.81 0.07
C ASN A 84 24.06 -6.21 0.79
N VAL A 85 22.90 -6.89 0.76
CA VAL A 85 21.63 -6.44 1.37
C VAL A 85 21.32 -5.00 0.94
N GLY A 86 21.40 -4.75 -0.36
CA GLY A 86 21.26 -3.43 -0.96
C GLY A 86 20.15 -3.36 -1.99
N HIS A 87 19.74 -2.15 -2.33
CA HIS A 87 18.83 -1.89 -3.44
C HIS A 87 19.54 -1.07 -4.52
N LYS A 88 19.47 -1.56 -5.75
CA LYS A 88 20.09 -0.94 -6.92
C LYS A 88 19.18 0.12 -7.53
N CYS A 89 19.71 1.33 -7.70
CA CYS A 89 19.03 2.41 -8.36
C CYS A 89 18.70 2.06 -9.83
N SER A 90 17.49 2.38 -10.31
CA SER A 90 17.10 2.21 -11.72
C SER A 90 17.91 3.06 -12.70
N ASP A 91 18.42 4.20 -12.22
CA ASP A 91 19.01 5.24 -13.08
C ASP A 91 20.53 5.23 -12.99
N CYS A 92 21.09 5.48 -11.81
CA CYS A 92 22.55 5.53 -11.62
C CYS A 92 23.19 4.17 -11.39
N LEU A 93 22.38 3.10 -11.24
CA LEU A 93 22.82 1.73 -11.02
C LEU A 93 23.65 1.51 -9.74
N GLU A 94 23.83 2.53 -8.91
CA GLU A 94 24.48 2.37 -7.61
C GLU A 94 23.59 1.60 -6.65
N VAL A 95 24.23 0.79 -5.80
CA VAL A 95 23.57 0.01 -4.76
C VAL A 95 23.71 0.76 -3.44
N SER A 96 22.58 1.10 -2.83
CA SER A 96 22.54 1.73 -1.51
C SER A 96 21.93 0.79 -0.49
N ASN A 97 22.48 0.80 0.73
CA ASN A 97 21.98 -0.02 1.83
C ASN A 97 20.78 0.63 2.52
N GLU A 98 20.09 -0.14 3.36
CA GLU A 98 18.90 0.31 4.11
C GLU A 98 19.13 1.63 4.88
N TYR A 99 20.30 1.83 5.49
CA TYR A 99 20.59 3.04 6.28
C TYR A 99 20.73 4.29 5.40
N GLU A 100 21.24 4.15 4.19
CA GLU A 100 21.31 5.26 3.22
C GLU A 100 19.92 5.67 2.75
N TRP A 101 19.03 4.69 2.53
CA TRP A 101 17.64 4.94 2.15
C TRP A 101 16.80 5.58 3.27
N LYS A 102 17.07 5.25 4.54
CA LYS A 102 16.33 5.80 5.69
C LYS A 102 16.75 7.21 6.13
N LYS A 103 17.85 7.75 5.57
CA LYS A 103 18.40 9.06 5.95
C LYS A 103 17.82 10.23 5.16
N ILE A 104 17.06 9.95 4.11
CA ILE A 104 16.44 10.93 3.23
C ILE A 104 15.02 11.19 3.72
#